data_AF-A0A7J6VBM8-F1
#
_entry.id   AF-A0A7J6VBM8-F1
#
_cell.length_a   1.000
_cell.length_b   1.000
_cell.length_c   1.000
_cell.angle_alpha   90.00
_cell.angle_beta   90.00
_cell.angle_gamma   90.00
#
_symmetry.space_group_name_H-M   'P 1'
#
loop_
_entity.id
_entity.type
_entity.pdbx_description
1 polymer ?
#
loop_
_entity_poly.entity_id
_entity_poly.type
_entity_poly.pdbx_seq_one_letter_code
_entity_poly.pdbx_strand_id
1 'polypeptide(L)'
;MVEMSCEEHDRHAAGSQFITHTIGRILSHLNLESTPINTKGYETLLQLTDNTVSDSFDLYYGLFMYNVNATDQIENLDRAFETVKQKLFGRLHDILRKQIVERVPLQQGNTPGSSKEYNPTTPYFLPNAGKMKELSSFAMPPLSVSHHIKDGVASVHSEENLLPSPR
;
A
#
# COMPACT_ATOMS: atom_id res chain seq x y z
N MET A 1 -3.22 -17.41 -32.01
CA MET A 1 -4.13 -17.65 -30.87
C MET A 1 -3.83 -19.04 -30.34
N VAL A 2 -3.77 -19.22 -29.03
CA VAL A 2 -3.56 -20.53 -28.40
C VAL A 2 -4.93 -21.09 -28.02
N GLU A 3 -5.19 -22.35 -28.32
CA GLU A 3 -6.48 -22.99 -28.05
C GLU A 3 -6.63 -23.32 -26.55
N MET A 4 -7.73 -22.86 -25.94
CA MET A 4 -8.09 -23.09 -24.54
C MET A 4 -9.59 -22.80 -24.31
N SER A 5 -10.14 -23.20 -23.17
CA SER A 5 -11.52 -22.86 -22.81
C SER A 5 -11.66 -21.38 -22.45
N CYS A 6 -12.88 -20.83 -22.55
CA CYS A 6 -13.14 -19.43 -22.16
C CYS A 6 -12.82 -19.17 -20.69
N GLU A 7 -13.14 -20.11 -19.80
CA GLU A 7 -12.84 -19.99 -18.37
C GLU A 7 -11.33 -19.93 -18.11
N GLU A 8 -10.56 -20.78 -18.80
CA GLU A 8 -9.09 -20.79 -18.69
C GLU A 8 -8.50 -19.49 -19.24
N HIS A 9 -8.99 -19.05 -20.40
CA HIS A 9 -8.61 -17.79 -21.01
C HIS A 9 -8.85 -16.62 -20.06
N ASP A 10 -10.04 -16.51 -19.47
CA ASP A 10 -10.39 -15.38 -18.61
C ASP A 10 -9.58 -15.39 -17.32
N ARG A 11 -9.30 -16.56 -16.75
CA ARG A 11 -8.40 -16.67 -15.59
C ARG A 11 -7.00 -16.14 -15.95
N HIS A 12 -6.47 -16.52 -17.10
CA HIS A 12 -5.18 -16.01 -17.58
C HIS A 12 -5.22 -14.51 -17.88
N ALA A 13 -6.25 -14.03 -18.57
CA ALA A 13 -6.41 -12.63 -18.95
C ALA A 13 -6.52 -11.73 -17.72
N ALA A 14 -7.23 -12.17 -16.67
CA ALA A 14 -7.29 -11.44 -15.40
C ALA A 14 -5.89 -11.30 -14.78
N GLY A 15 -5.16 -12.41 -14.64
CA GLY A 15 -3.83 -12.41 -14.01
C GLY A 15 -2.69 -11.83 -14.88
N SER A 16 -2.95 -11.48 -16.14
CA SER A 16 -1.93 -10.96 -17.05
C SER A 16 -2.35 -9.65 -17.71
N GLN A 17 -3.27 -9.69 -18.69
CA GLN A 17 -3.72 -8.53 -19.45
C GLN A 17 -4.35 -7.48 -18.53
N PHE A 18 -5.30 -7.88 -17.67
CA PHE A 18 -5.99 -6.95 -16.79
C PHE A 18 -5.02 -6.29 -15.80
N ILE A 19 -4.12 -7.05 -15.16
CA ILE A 19 -3.06 -6.47 -14.31
C ILE A 19 -2.18 -5.50 -15.11
N THR A 20 -1.78 -5.88 -16.31
CA THR A 20 -0.92 -5.05 -17.18
C THR A 20 -1.58 -3.70 -17.48
N HIS A 21 -2.86 -3.69 -17.86
CA HIS A 21 -3.63 -2.45 -18.06
C HIS A 21 -3.81 -1.66 -16.77
N THR A 22 -4.11 -2.32 -15.66
CA THR A 22 -4.28 -1.65 -14.36
C THR A 22 -2.99 -0.93 -13.96
N ILE A 23 -1.84 -1.59 -14.04
CA ILE A 23 -0.55 -0.97 -13.73
C ILE A 23 -0.26 0.19 -14.67
N GLY A 24 -0.38 0.00 -15.99
CA GLY A 24 -0.13 1.06 -16.95
C GLY A 24 -1.01 2.31 -16.73
N ARG A 25 -2.29 2.11 -16.37
CA ARG A 25 -3.19 3.23 -15.99
C ARG A 25 -2.81 3.88 -14.66
N ILE A 26 -2.40 3.13 -13.64
CA ILE A 26 -1.87 3.70 -12.39
C ILE A 26 -0.63 4.55 -12.68
N LEU A 27 0.30 4.05 -13.51
CA LEU A 27 1.50 4.79 -13.91
C LEU A 27 1.13 6.07 -14.66
N SER A 28 0.08 6.06 -15.50
CA SER A 28 -0.39 7.29 -16.16
C SER A 28 -0.83 8.37 -15.17
N HIS A 29 -1.41 7.98 -14.03
CA HIS A 29 -1.80 8.93 -12.97
C HIS A 29 -0.61 9.48 -12.18
N LEU A 30 0.57 8.86 -12.28
CA LEU A 30 1.82 9.42 -11.75
C LEU A 30 2.42 10.49 -12.68
N ASN A 31 1.86 10.69 -13.89
CA ASN A 31 2.37 11.60 -14.92
C ASN A 31 3.88 11.37 -15.17
N LEU A 32 4.25 10.12 -15.44
CA LEU A 32 5.65 9.76 -15.67
C LEU A 32 6.19 10.47 -16.91
N GLU A 33 7.34 11.11 -16.75
CA GLU A 33 8.09 11.73 -17.84
C GLU A 33 9.46 11.05 -18.00
N SER A 34 9.99 11.11 -19.22
CA SER A 34 11.36 10.69 -19.49
C SER A 34 12.34 11.61 -18.78
N THR A 35 13.42 11.05 -18.26
CA THR A 35 14.50 11.77 -17.58
C THR A 35 15.84 11.55 -18.29
N PRO A 36 16.87 12.40 -18.07
CA PRO A 36 18.20 12.18 -18.62
C PRO A 36 18.92 10.92 -18.12
N ILE A 37 18.41 10.28 -17.06
CA ILE A 37 19.03 9.12 -16.38
C ILE A 37 18.10 7.91 -16.35
N ASN A 38 17.23 7.76 -17.36
CA ASN A 38 16.34 6.61 -17.44
C ASN A 38 17.11 5.30 -17.37
N THR A 39 16.63 4.39 -16.53
CA THR A 39 17.05 2.98 -16.59
C THR A 39 16.23 2.27 -17.66
N LYS A 40 16.73 1.13 -18.17
CA LYS A 40 15.96 0.30 -19.11
C LYS A 40 14.63 -0.17 -18.54
N GLY A 41 14.58 -0.49 -17.25
CA GLY A 41 13.31 -0.82 -16.58
C GLY A 41 12.32 0.34 -16.60
N TYR A 42 12.78 1.57 -16.36
CA TYR A 42 11.93 2.74 -16.41
C TYR A 42 11.45 3.06 -17.84
N GLU A 43 12.30 2.90 -18.85
CA GLU A 43 11.88 3.01 -20.26
C GLU A 43 10.74 2.03 -20.59
N THR A 44 10.79 0.79 -20.08
CA THR A 44 9.70 -0.18 -20.24
C THR A 44 8.42 0.26 -19.53
N LEU A 45 8.50 0.92 -18.38
CA LEU A 45 7.32 1.46 -17.68
C LEU A 45 6.66 2.61 -18.45
N LEU A 46 7.46 3.48 -19.06
CA LEU A 46 6.95 4.54 -19.94
C LEU A 46 6.21 3.92 -21.14
N GLN A 47 6.84 2.97 -21.82
CA GLN A 47 6.21 2.26 -22.95
C GLN A 47 4.95 1.49 -22.55
N LEU A 48 4.96 0.85 -21.37
CA LEU A 48 3.78 0.17 -20.84
C LEU A 48 2.63 1.16 -20.63
N THR A 49 2.92 2.33 -20.09
CA THR A 49 1.92 3.39 -19.90
C THR A 49 1.33 3.77 -21.24
N ASP A 50 2.16 4.14 -22.21
CA ASP A 50 1.73 4.54 -23.56
C ASP A 50 0.84 3.48 -24.24
N ASN A 51 1.26 2.21 -24.18
CA ASN A 51 0.56 1.09 -24.81
C ASN A 51 -0.77 0.73 -24.14
N THR A 52 -0.97 1.09 -22.87
CA THR A 52 -2.18 0.73 -22.12
C THR A 52 -3.18 1.87 -22.06
N VAL A 53 -2.72 3.13 -22.11
CA VAL A 53 -3.60 4.31 -22.19
C VAL A 53 -4.08 4.60 -23.60
N SER A 54 -3.43 4.04 -24.63
CA SER A 54 -3.92 4.10 -26.01
C SER A 54 -5.27 3.40 -26.17
N ASP A 55 -5.57 2.42 -25.32
CA ASP A 55 -6.88 1.78 -25.26
C ASP A 55 -7.90 2.65 -24.52
N SER A 56 -9.13 2.68 -25.04
CA SER A 56 -10.23 3.40 -24.40
C SER A 56 -10.47 2.93 -22.97
N PHE A 57 -10.93 3.84 -22.11
CA PHE A 57 -11.31 3.47 -20.75
C PHE A 57 -12.42 2.41 -20.74
N ASP A 58 -13.38 2.48 -21.67
CA ASP A 58 -14.47 1.52 -21.80
C ASP A 58 -13.97 0.10 -22.09
N LEU A 59 -12.93 -0.04 -22.93
CA LEU A 59 -12.31 -1.35 -23.19
C LEU A 59 -11.69 -1.93 -21.91
N TYR A 60 -10.93 -1.13 -21.17
CA TYR A 60 -10.36 -1.54 -19.89
C TYR A 60 -11.44 -1.86 -18.85
N TYR A 61 -12.47 -1.03 -18.76
CA TYR A 61 -13.60 -1.24 -17.86
C TYR A 61 -14.35 -2.54 -18.21
N GLY A 62 -14.45 -2.88 -19.49
CA GLY A 62 -14.96 -4.16 -19.95
C GLY A 62 -14.16 -5.36 -19.44
N LEU A 63 -12.82 -5.27 -19.39
CA LEU A 63 -11.97 -6.34 -18.82
C LEU A 63 -12.30 -6.59 -17.35
N PHE A 64 -12.67 -5.55 -16.60
CA PHE A 64 -13.09 -5.67 -15.21
C PHE A 64 -14.53 -6.21 -15.09
N MET A 65 -15.47 -5.60 -15.80
CA MET A 65 -16.90 -5.87 -15.65
C MET A 65 -17.30 -7.27 -16.10
N TYR A 66 -16.63 -7.82 -17.11
CA TYR A 66 -17.02 -9.09 -17.73
C TYR A 66 -16.11 -10.27 -17.37
N ASN A 67 -15.07 -10.05 -16.56
CA ASN A 67 -14.21 -11.12 -16.06
C ASN A 67 -14.31 -11.19 -14.54
N VAL A 68 -15.01 -12.22 -14.04
CA VAL A 68 -15.24 -12.44 -12.60
C VAL A 68 -13.94 -12.52 -11.78
N ASN A 69 -12.83 -12.91 -12.40
CA ASN A 69 -11.53 -13.04 -11.74
C ASN A 69 -10.81 -11.69 -11.57
N ALA A 70 -11.28 -10.61 -12.20
CA ALA A 70 -10.60 -9.31 -12.19
C ALA A 70 -10.60 -8.66 -10.80
N THR A 71 -11.68 -8.82 -10.03
CA THR A 71 -11.81 -8.28 -8.66
C THR A 71 -10.70 -8.82 -7.75
N ASP A 72 -10.48 -10.13 -7.77
CA ASP A 72 -9.42 -10.78 -6.98
C ASP A 72 -8.03 -10.22 -7.33
N GLN A 73 -7.79 -9.87 -8.61
CA GLN A 73 -6.51 -9.29 -9.02
C GLN A 73 -6.31 -7.86 -8.50
N ILE A 74 -7.37 -7.06 -8.40
CA ILE A 74 -7.29 -5.73 -7.75
C ILE A 74 -6.95 -5.87 -6.27
N GLU A 75 -7.63 -6.76 -5.55
CA GLU A 75 -7.37 -6.99 -4.12
C GLU A 75 -5.96 -7.54 -3.87
N ASN A 76 -5.49 -8.43 -4.74
CA ASN A 76 -4.13 -8.96 -4.68
C ASN A 76 -3.09 -7.86 -4.93
N LEU A 77 -3.34 -6.96 -5.89
CA LEU A 77 -2.45 -5.86 -6.19
C LEU A 77 -2.37 -4.86 -5.02
N ASP A 78 -3.49 -4.49 -4.42
CA ASP A 78 -3.55 -3.60 -3.26
C ASP A 78 -2.78 -4.19 -2.06
N ARG A 79 -3.02 -5.47 -1.76
CA ARG A 79 -2.31 -6.19 -0.70
C ARG A 79 -0.80 -6.27 -0.96
N ALA A 80 -0.39 -6.49 -2.20
CA ALA A 80 1.01 -6.51 -2.59
C ALA A 80 1.66 -5.13 -2.41
N PHE A 81 0.97 -4.06 -2.81
CA PHE A 81 1.44 -2.68 -2.63
C PHE A 81 1.63 -2.34 -1.16
N GLU A 82 0.63 -2.64 -0.31
CA GLU A 82 0.71 -2.40 1.13
C GLU A 82 1.83 -3.23 1.78
N THR A 83 2.03 -4.48 1.35
CA THR A 83 3.15 -5.31 1.83
C THR A 83 4.51 -4.68 1.55
N VAL A 84 4.72 -4.13 0.35
CA VAL A 84 5.97 -3.44 -0.01
C VAL A 84 6.14 -2.18 0.82
N LYS A 85 5.08 -1.39 0.95
CA LYS A 85 5.05 -0.17 1.76
C LYS A 85 5.44 -0.44 3.21
N GLN A 86 4.83 -1.45 3.84
CA GLN A 86 5.13 -1.82 5.22
C GLN A 86 6.57 -2.27 5.43
N LYS A 87 7.17 -2.99 4.47
CA LYS A 87 8.60 -3.37 4.53
C LYS A 87 9.52 -2.15 4.49
N LEU A 88 9.20 -1.14 3.69
CA LEU A 88 10.00 0.09 3.60
C LEU A 88 9.92 0.89 4.91
N PHE A 89 8.70 1.16 5.40
CA PHE A 89 8.51 1.94 6.61
C PHE A 89 8.95 1.21 7.88
N GLY A 90 8.75 -0.12 7.96
CA GLY A 90 9.23 -0.92 9.07
C GLY A 90 10.75 -0.80 9.27
N ARG A 91 11.53 -0.92 8.19
CA ARG A 91 12.99 -0.73 8.25
C ARG A 91 13.39 0.68 8.66
N LEU A 92 12.67 1.69 8.17
CA LEU A 92 12.90 3.09 8.57
C LEU A 92 12.65 3.29 10.07
N HIS A 93 11.53 2.78 10.59
CA HIS A 93 11.20 2.86 12.02
C HIS A 93 12.25 2.18 12.90
N ASP A 94 12.79 1.04 12.47
CA ASP A 94 13.83 0.33 13.22
C ASP A 94 15.15 1.12 13.29
N ILE A 95 15.55 1.76 12.19
CA ILE A 95 16.72 2.63 12.14
C ILE A 95 16.52 3.83 13.08
N LEU A 96 15.38 4.51 12.99
CA LEU A 96 15.06 5.66 13.83
C LEU A 96 15.01 5.28 15.31
N ARG A 97 14.42 4.13 15.66
CA ARG A 97 14.36 3.63 17.03
C ARG A 97 15.76 3.43 17.62
N LYS A 98 16.66 2.76 16.88
CA LYS A 98 18.05 2.55 17.32
C LYS A 98 18.78 3.87 17.57
N GLN A 99 18.65 4.82 16.65
CA GLN A 99 19.30 6.14 16.78
C GLN A 99 18.77 6.96 17.95
N ILE A 100 17.48 6.86 18.29
CA ILE A 100 16.91 7.56 19.45
C ILE A 100 17.35 6.89 20.76
N VAL A 101 17.24 5.56 20.86
CA VAL A 101 17.58 4.81 22.08
C VAL A 101 19.07 4.92 22.42
N GLU A 102 19.95 4.83 21.43
CA GLU A 102 21.40 4.97 21.62
C GLU A 102 21.82 6.41 21.98
N ARG A 103 20.98 7.40 21.72
CA ARG A 103 21.20 8.82 22.08
C ARG A 103 20.61 9.22 23.43
N VAL A 104 19.91 8.32 24.14
CA VAL A 104 19.51 8.57 25.52
C VAL A 104 20.63 8.06 26.44
N PRO A 105 21.54 8.93 26.93
CA PRO A 105 22.34 8.56 28.07
C PRO A 105 21.37 8.29 29.22
N LEU A 106 21.40 7.06 29.75
CA LEU A 106 20.84 6.78 31.06
C LEU A 106 21.54 7.74 32.03
N GLN A 107 20.86 8.83 32.40
CA GLN A 107 21.28 9.64 33.53
C GLN A 107 21.07 8.81 34.80
N GLN A 108 22.12 8.09 35.20
CA GLN A 108 22.34 7.75 36.60
C GLN A 108 23.68 8.34 37.03
N GLY A 109 23.60 9.32 37.94
CA GLY A 109 24.66 9.62 38.91
C GLY A 109 25.79 10.55 38.47
N ASN A 110 25.54 11.86 38.56
CA ASN A 110 26.43 12.94 38.99
C ASN A 110 27.97 12.67 39.07
N THR A 111 28.76 13.24 38.15
CA THR A 111 30.11 13.82 38.43
C THR A 111 30.39 14.97 37.45
N PRO A 112 30.99 16.11 37.89
CA PRO A 112 31.15 17.29 37.04
C PRO A 112 32.55 17.37 36.42
N GLY A 113 32.62 17.79 35.16
CA GLY A 113 33.82 18.39 34.58
C GLY A 113 34.23 17.86 33.21
N SER A 114 33.98 18.67 32.18
CA SER A 114 34.94 19.07 31.13
C SER A 114 34.19 19.29 29.80
N SER A 115 34.18 20.55 29.39
CA SER A 115 33.76 21.03 28.07
C SER A 115 34.52 20.29 26.97
N LYS A 116 33.80 19.53 26.13
CA LYS A 116 34.25 19.18 24.79
C LYS A 116 33.20 19.60 23.78
N GLU A 117 33.61 20.52 22.92
CA GLU A 117 32.90 20.95 21.72
C GLU A 117 32.44 19.74 20.90
N TYR A 118 31.17 19.74 20.51
CA TYR A 118 30.57 18.72 19.65
C TYR A 118 30.55 19.25 18.21
N ASN A 119 31.32 18.62 17.33
CA ASN A 119 31.35 18.95 15.89
C ASN A 119 30.23 18.18 15.17
N PRO A 120 29.38 18.80 14.32
CA PRO A 120 28.12 18.22 13.89
C PRO A 120 28.30 17.43 12.60
N THR A 121 28.44 16.11 12.70
CA THR A 121 28.07 15.22 11.59
C THR A 121 26.60 14.86 11.73
N THR A 122 25.74 15.83 11.45
CA THR A 122 24.31 15.58 11.18
C THR A 122 24.22 14.63 9.99
N PRO A 123 23.71 13.39 10.13
CA PRO A 123 23.49 12.55 8.98
C PRO A 123 22.39 13.17 8.11
N TYR A 124 22.69 13.36 6.83
CA TYR A 124 21.88 14.02 5.78
C TYR A 124 20.43 13.55 5.62
N PHE A 125 19.99 12.53 6.37
CA PHE A 125 18.68 11.90 6.20
C PHE A 125 17.58 12.45 7.11
N LEU A 126 17.89 13.30 8.09
CA LEU A 126 16.87 13.92 8.93
C LEU A 126 16.44 15.27 8.32
N PRO A 127 15.18 15.43 7.87
CA PRO A 127 14.67 16.73 7.50
C PRO A 127 14.74 17.68 8.71
N ASN A 128 15.07 18.94 8.44
CA ASN A 128 15.10 19.99 9.45
C ASN A 128 13.73 20.05 10.18
N ALA A 129 13.73 20.27 11.50
CA ALA A 129 12.55 20.09 12.37
C ALA A 129 11.25 20.79 11.89
N GLY A 130 11.36 21.83 11.06
CA GLY A 130 10.24 22.50 10.40
C GLY A 130 9.43 21.63 9.42
N LYS A 131 9.98 20.52 8.89
CA LYS A 131 9.29 19.59 7.97
C LYS A 131 8.61 18.39 8.66
N MET A 132 8.75 18.22 9.97
CA MET A 132 8.17 17.09 10.70
C MET A 132 6.64 17.19 10.89
N LYS A 133 6.01 18.34 10.62
CA LYS A 133 4.55 18.51 10.78
C LYS A 133 3.70 17.70 9.78
N GLU A 134 4.24 17.32 8.62
CA GLU A 134 3.50 16.49 7.65
C GLU A 134 3.58 14.99 7.95
N LEU A 135 4.54 14.55 8.75
CA LEU A 135 4.72 13.11 9.02
C LEU A 135 3.70 12.55 10.01
N SER A 136 2.97 13.41 10.73
CA SER A 136 1.90 12.96 11.63
C SER A 136 0.70 12.37 10.88
N SER A 137 0.53 12.65 9.57
CA SER A 137 -0.52 11.99 8.77
C SER A 137 -0.16 10.56 8.37
N PHE A 138 1.11 10.16 8.53
CA PHE A 138 1.62 8.83 8.20
C PHE A 138 1.65 7.87 9.41
N ALA A 139 1.32 8.36 10.61
CA ALA A 139 1.16 7.50 11.77
C ALA A 139 -0.19 6.77 11.67
N MET A 140 -0.16 5.50 11.22
CA MET A 140 -1.31 4.62 11.38
C MET A 140 -1.58 4.43 12.89
N PRO A 141 -2.78 4.74 13.41
CA PRO A 141 -3.11 4.40 14.78
C PRO A 141 -3.11 2.86 14.93
N PRO A 142 -2.69 2.34 16.09
CA PRO A 142 -2.71 0.90 16.32
C PRO A 142 -4.15 0.36 16.26
N LEU A 143 -4.35 -0.70 15.48
CA LEU A 143 -5.61 -1.44 15.42
C LEU A 143 -5.95 -1.96 16.84
N SER A 144 -7.01 -1.42 17.45
CA SER A 144 -7.53 -1.93 18.71
C SER A 144 -8.26 -3.25 18.47
N VAL A 145 -7.62 -4.36 18.80
CA VAL A 145 -8.28 -5.67 18.86
C VAL A 145 -9.10 -5.72 20.16
N SER A 146 -10.42 -5.58 20.05
CA SER A 146 -11.32 -5.75 21.20
C SER A 146 -11.75 -7.21 21.30
N HIS A 147 -11.08 -7.98 22.15
CA HIS A 147 -11.60 -9.27 22.63
C HIS A 147 -12.70 -9.01 23.66
N HIS A 148 -13.94 -9.40 23.37
CA HIS A 148 -14.97 -9.59 24.39
C HIS A 148 -15.54 -11.00 24.27
N ILE A 149 -15.09 -11.87 25.17
CA ILE A 149 -15.80 -13.10 25.55
C ILE A 149 -16.55 -12.77 26.84
N LYS A 150 -17.85 -13.10 26.89
CA LYS A 150 -18.51 -13.64 28.10
C LYS A 150 -19.84 -14.30 27.75
N ASP A 151 -20.03 -15.43 28.40
CA ASP A 151 -21.06 -16.46 28.26
C ASP A 151 -22.48 -16.04 28.67
N GLY A 152 -23.49 -16.79 28.17
CA GLY A 152 -24.61 -17.23 29.03
C GLY A 152 -26.06 -16.91 28.63
N VAL A 153 -26.71 -17.90 27.97
CA VAL A 153 -28.10 -18.42 28.16
C VAL A 153 -29.34 -17.55 27.82
N ALA A 154 -29.99 -17.99 26.73
CA ALA A 154 -31.42 -18.20 26.42
C ALA A 154 -32.53 -17.18 26.81
N SER A 155 -33.26 -16.72 25.79
CA SER A 155 -34.73 -16.87 25.78
C SER A 155 -35.28 -16.81 24.35
N VAL A 156 -36.21 -17.73 24.08
CA VAL A 156 -37.00 -17.90 22.85
C VAL A 156 -38.09 -16.83 22.82
N HIS A 157 -38.23 -16.11 21.70
CA HIS A 157 -39.55 -15.66 21.24
C HIS A 157 -39.58 -15.56 19.72
N SER A 158 -40.46 -16.39 19.17
CA SER A 158 -40.95 -16.36 17.80
C SER A 158 -41.82 -15.11 17.61
N GLU A 159 -41.60 -14.35 16.54
CA GLU A 159 -42.71 -13.62 15.90
C GLU A 159 -42.43 -13.45 14.41
N GLU A 160 -43.33 -14.07 13.66
CA GLU A 160 -43.51 -14.10 12.22
C GLU A 160 -44.16 -12.78 11.79
N ASN A 161 -43.64 -12.07 10.78
CA ASN A 161 -44.49 -11.22 9.93
C ASN A 161 -43.81 -10.79 8.62
N LEU A 162 -44.15 -11.56 7.58
CA LEU A 162 -44.67 -11.14 6.28
C LEU A 162 -44.10 -9.86 5.59
N LEU A 163 -43.34 -10.11 4.53
CA LEU A 163 -43.27 -9.26 3.32
C LEU A 163 -44.64 -9.23 2.61
N PRO A 164 -44.89 -8.20 1.79
CA PRO A 164 -45.26 -8.51 0.42
C PRO A 164 -44.48 -7.72 -0.65
N SER A 165 -44.22 -8.43 -1.74
CA SER A 165 -43.57 -8.05 -3.00
C SER A 165 -44.40 -7.05 -3.86
N PRO A 166 -43.83 -6.51 -4.95
CA PRO A 166 -44.24 -5.25 -5.57
C PRO A 166 -45.32 -5.43 -6.66
N ARG A 167 -45.88 -4.29 -7.10
CA ARG A 167 -46.58 -4.14 -8.39
C ARG A 167 -45.66 -3.48 -9.41
#